data_AF-A0A6L4YXI3-F1
#
_entry.id   AF-A0A6L4YXI3-F1
#
_cell.length_a   1.000
_cell.length_b   1.000
_cell.length_c   1.000
_cell.angle_alpha   90.00
_cell.angle_beta   90.00
_cell.angle_gamma   90.00
#
_symmetry.space_group_name_H-M   'P 1'
#
loop_
_entity.id
_entity.type
_entity.pdbx_description
1 polymer ?
#
loop_
_entity_poly.entity_id
_entity_poly.type
_entity_poly.pdbx_seq_one_letter_code
_entity_poly.pdbx_strand_id
1 'polypeptide(L)'
;MDIRNFINLKSDELIKLSNDLKSVTTEWQVPIIIDCSNISQQNIPALLAKHPNLVAGRKYPGIYYFKILNDKIDNNNVIEALKHYKKLRERLCPKIENKRSKDSKFLYCGSKRVDLFSRFLQHLGLGHKYTYSLQLLHWAKDLGLLIEFNYCFLEKEQMHLTELIEASLTMAIKPLVGKLVK
;
A
#
# COMPACT_ATOMS: atom_id res chain seq x y z
N MET A 1 -25.47 -23.39 -21.17
CA MET A 1 -24.47 -23.17 -20.10
C MET A 1 -25.18 -23.31 -18.78
N ASP A 2 -24.87 -24.34 -18.00
CA ASP A 2 -25.56 -24.64 -16.73
C ASP A 2 -25.00 -23.75 -15.62
N ILE A 3 -25.84 -22.83 -15.12
CA ILE A 3 -25.50 -21.90 -14.05
C ILE A 3 -25.09 -22.65 -12.77
N ARG A 4 -25.69 -23.80 -12.49
CA ARG A 4 -25.36 -24.59 -11.28
C ARG A 4 -23.93 -25.10 -11.33
N ASN A 5 -23.50 -25.60 -12.49
CA ASN A 5 -22.12 -26.06 -12.67
C ASN A 5 -21.12 -24.91 -12.50
N PHE A 6 -21.43 -23.71 -13.02
CA PHE A 6 -20.58 -22.54 -12.80
C PHE A 6 -20.48 -22.14 -11.32
N ILE A 7 -21.61 -22.16 -10.60
CA ILE A 7 -21.64 -21.86 -9.16
C ILE A 7 -20.80 -22.87 -8.37
N ASN A 8 -20.93 -24.16 -8.67
CA ASN A 8 -20.16 -25.21 -7.99
C ASN A 8 -18.65 -25.04 -8.23
N LEU A 9 -18.23 -24.80 -9.47
CA LEU A 9 -16.83 -24.54 -9.79
C LEU A 9 -16.29 -23.32 -9.02
N LYS A 10 -17.09 -22.26 -8.89
CA LYS A 10 -16.69 -21.08 -8.12
C LYS A 10 -16.62 -21.35 -6.62
N SER A 11 -17.51 -22.17 -6.08
CA SER A 11 -17.47 -22.62 -4.68
C SER A 11 -16.18 -23.39 -4.39
N ASP A 12 -15.79 -24.33 -5.25
CA ASP A 12 -14.56 -25.11 -5.09
C ASP A 12 -13.31 -24.22 -5.16
N GLU A 13 -13.29 -23.25 -6.07
CA GLU A 13 -12.23 -22.24 -6.16
C GLU A 13 -12.10 -21.44 -4.87
N LEU A 14 -13.21 -21.00 -4.27
CA LEU A 14 -13.22 -20.24 -3.02
C LEU A 14 -12.76 -21.08 -1.83
N ILE A 15 -13.13 -22.37 -1.78
CA ILE A 15 -12.64 -23.31 -0.77
C ILE A 15 -11.12 -23.45 -0.88
N LYS A 16 -10.61 -23.61 -2.10
CA LYS A 16 -9.16 -23.68 -2.35
C LYS A 16 -8.45 -22.41 -1.89
N LEU A 17 -8.93 -21.24 -2.30
CA LEU A 17 -8.35 -19.95 -1.89
C LEU A 17 -8.37 -19.76 -0.36
N SER A 18 -9.43 -20.20 0.31
CA SER A 18 -9.53 -20.18 1.78
C SER A 18 -8.46 -21.04 2.44
N ASN A 19 -8.21 -22.24 1.91
CA ASN A 19 -7.17 -23.13 2.43
C ASN A 19 -5.77 -22.57 2.17
N ASP A 20 -5.50 -22.08 0.95
CA ASP A 20 -4.23 -21.44 0.60
C ASP A 20 -3.97 -20.23 1.51
N LEU A 21 -4.98 -19.38 1.77
CA LEU A 21 -4.85 -18.21 2.62
C LEU A 21 -4.49 -18.57 4.07
N LYS A 22 -5.03 -19.67 4.61
CA LYS A 22 -4.68 -20.15 5.96
C LYS A 22 -3.23 -20.61 6.09
N SER A 23 -2.60 -20.97 4.97
CA SER A 23 -1.18 -21.35 4.94
C SER A 23 -0.22 -20.16 4.87
N VAL A 24 -0.74 -18.95 4.65
CA VAL A 24 0.08 -17.74 4.53
C VAL A 24 0.61 -17.34 5.91
N THR A 25 1.93 -17.37 6.05
CA THR A 25 2.65 -16.75 7.16
C THR A 25 3.15 -15.38 6.73
N THR A 26 3.11 -14.39 7.63
CA THR A 26 3.62 -13.04 7.34
C THR A 26 4.76 -12.69 8.28
N GLU A 27 5.95 -12.48 7.71
CA GLU A 27 7.13 -12.00 8.44
C GLU A 27 7.39 -10.55 8.10
N TRP A 28 6.84 -9.65 8.92
CA TRP A 28 7.00 -8.21 8.76
C TRP A 28 8.45 -7.81 8.96
N GLN A 29 8.95 -7.04 7.99
CA GLN A 29 10.30 -6.49 8.03
C GLN A 29 10.36 -5.28 8.96
N VAL A 30 11.57 -4.89 9.36
CA VAL A 30 11.79 -3.64 10.11
C VAL A 30 11.19 -2.47 9.31
N PRO A 31 10.23 -1.71 9.88
CA PRO A 31 9.55 -0.65 9.15
C PRO A 31 10.50 0.46 8.72
N ILE A 32 10.22 1.08 7.58
CA ILE A 32 10.99 2.23 7.08
C ILE A 32 10.30 3.51 7.54
N ILE A 33 10.97 4.29 8.38
CA ILE A 33 10.47 5.59 8.83
C ILE A 33 10.77 6.64 7.77
N ILE A 34 9.75 7.41 7.39
CA ILE A 34 9.81 8.41 6.33
C ILE A 34 9.27 9.72 6.89
N ASP A 35 10.13 10.72 6.96
CA ASP A 35 9.74 12.11 7.10
C ASP A 35 9.41 12.68 5.72
N CYS A 36 8.12 12.94 5.47
CA CYS A 36 7.64 13.43 4.17
C CYS A 36 8.21 14.80 3.80
N SER A 37 8.66 15.60 4.78
CA SER A 37 9.30 16.89 4.52
C SER A 37 10.70 16.76 3.92
N ASN A 38 11.32 15.59 4.05
CA ASN A 38 12.71 15.31 3.69
C ASN A 38 12.88 14.26 2.58
N ILE A 39 11.80 13.92 1.85
CA ILE A 39 11.89 13.02 0.69
C ILE A 39 12.71 13.71 -0.41
N SER A 40 13.80 13.09 -0.83
CA SER A 40 14.61 13.54 -1.96
C SER A 40 15.36 12.36 -2.58
N GLN A 41 15.70 12.45 -3.87
CA GLN A 41 16.49 11.42 -4.55
C GLN A 41 17.83 11.14 -3.85
N GLN A 42 18.42 12.17 -3.23
CA GLN A 42 19.71 12.11 -2.54
C GLN A 42 19.65 11.30 -1.24
N ASN A 43 18.51 11.32 -0.54
CA ASN A 43 18.34 10.64 0.75
C ASN A 43 17.99 9.14 0.60
N ILE A 44 17.52 8.71 -0.58
CA ILE A 44 17.08 7.33 -0.81
C ILE A 44 18.20 6.29 -0.64
N PRO A 45 19.41 6.45 -1.21
CA PRO A 45 20.45 5.42 -1.07
C PRO A 45 20.79 5.12 0.40
N ALA A 46 20.93 6.15 1.23
CA ALA A 46 21.22 6.01 2.66
C ALA A 46 20.07 5.33 3.41
N LEU A 47 18.81 5.63 3.04
CA LEU A 47 17.63 4.96 3.58
C LEU A 47 17.64 3.47 3.21
N LEU A 48 17.88 3.14 1.94
CA LEU A 48 17.84 1.77 1.43
C LEU A 48 19.00 0.91 1.96
N ALA A 49 20.16 1.50 2.24
CA ALA A 49 21.28 0.79 2.86
C ALA A 49 20.90 0.16 4.21
N LYS A 50 19.94 0.77 4.93
CA LYS A 50 19.40 0.24 6.19
C LYS A 50 18.31 -0.82 6.00
N HIS A 51 17.78 -0.96 4.79
CA HIS A 51 16.69 -1.89 4.45
C HIS A 51 17.03 -2.70 3.18
N PRO A 52 18.13 -3.47 3.18
CA PRO A 52 18.57 -4.22 2.00
C PRO A 52 17.54 -5.26 1.54
N ASN A 53 16.73 -5.79 2.47
CA ASN A 53 15.69 -6.78 2.17
C ASN A 53 14.64 -6.25 1.20
N LEU A 54 14.30 -4.95 1.25
CA LEU A 54 13.36 -4.35 0.30
C LEU A 54 13.87 -4.47 -1.14
N VAL A 55 15.19 -4.30 -1.34
CA VAL A 55 15.84 -4.41 -2.65
C VAL A 55 16.04 -5.87 -3.05
N ALA A 56 16.46 -6.72 -2.12
CA ALA A 56 16.69 -8.15 -2.38
C ALA A 56 15.39 -8.90 -2.70
N GLY A 57 14.27 -8.49 -2.11
CA GLY A 57 12.96 -9.13 -2.26
C GLY A 57 12.20 -8.78 -3.54
N ARG A 58 12.77 -8.02 -4.48
CA ARG A 58 12.07 -7.58 -5.72
C ARG A 58 11.42 -8.71 -6.53
N LYS A 59 11.96 -9.92 -6.45
CA LYS A 59 11.46 -11.11 -7.17
C LYS A 59 10.29 -11.81 -6.49
N TYR A 60 9.89 -11.36 -5.30
CA TYR A 60 8.81 -11.95 -4.52
C TYR A 60 7.56 -11.06 -4.53
N PRO A 61 6.37 -11.66 -4.42
CA PRO A 61 5.17 -10.92 -4.07
C PRO A 61 5.32 -10.27 -2.69
N GLY A 62 4.63 -9.16 -2.47
CA GLY A 62 4.69 -8.45 -1.20
C GLY A 62 3.41 -7.68 -0.92
N ILE A 63 3.15 -7.52 0.36
CA ILE A 63 2.06 -6.72 0.90
C ILE A 63 2.64 -5.63 1.80
N TYR A 64 1.96 -4.49 1.88
CA TYR A 64 2.47 -3.36 2.62
C TYR A 64 1.38 -2.40 3.07
N TYR A 65 1.71 -1.59 4.05
CA TYR A 65 0.90 -0.45 4.45
C TYR A 65 1.78 0.71 4.92
N PHE A 66 1.21 1.92 4.82
CA PHE A 66 1.74 3.14 5.39
C PHE A 66 0.91 3.51 6.61
N LYS A 67 1.55 3.72 7.76
CA LYS A 67 0.90 4.20 8.99
C LYS A 67 1.47 5.56 9.38
N ILE A 68 0.60 6.44 9.83
CA ILE A 68 0.93 7.78 10.33
C ILE A 68 1.43 7.66 11.76
N LEU A 69 2.57 8.27 12.06
CA LEU A 69 3.21 8.19 13.37
C LEU A 69 2.93 9.39 14.28
N ASN A 70 2.65 10.56 13.71
CA ASN A 70 2.42 11.76 14.51
C ASN A 70 0.93 12.00 14.76
N ASP A 71 0.48 11.66 15.98
CA ASP A 71 -0.91 11.83 16.43
C ASP A 71 -1.40 13.30 16.44
N LYS A 72 -0.51 14.27 16.20
CA LYS A 72 -0.84 15.72 16.15
C LYS A 72 -1.40 16.18 14.80
N ILE A 73 -1.23 15.39 13.74
CA ILE A 73 -1.75 15.77 12.41
C ILE A 73 -3.21 15.34 12.30
N ASP A 74 -4.08 16.30 12.00
CA ASP A 74 -5.47 16.00 11.65
C ASP A 74 -5.51 15.26 10.30
N ASN A 75 -6.11 14.07 10.31
CA ASN A 75 -6.33 13.27 9.11
C ASN A 75 -7.17 13.99 8.04
N ASN A 76 -8.01 14.95 8.42
CA ASN A 76 -8.68 15.84 7.47
C ASN A 76 -7.65 16.65 6.67
N ASN A 77 -6.62 17.19 7.30
CA ASN A 77 -5.59 17.96 6.62
C ASN A 77 -4.82 17.09 5.63
N VAL A 78 -4.51 15.84 6.01
CA VAL A 78 -3.87 14.86 5.11
C VAL A 78 -4.75 14.59 3.88
N ILE A 79 -6.04 14.33 4.09
CA ILE A 79 -6.99 14.04 3.02
C ILE A 79 -7.18 15.27 2.11
N GLU A 80 -7.34 16.47 2.68
CA GLU A 80 -7.54 17.70 1.92
C GLU A 80 -6.29 18.10 1.13
N ALA A 81 -5.09 17.93 1.67
CA ALA A 81 -3.84 18.16 0.93
C ALA A 81 -3.73 17.23 -0.30
N LEU A 82 -4.01 15.93 -0.13
CA LEU A 82 -4.03 15.00 -1.26
C LEU A 82 -5.15 15.32 -2.26
N LYS A 83 -6.34 15.71 -1.79
CA LYS A 83 -7.45 16.14 -2.66
C LYS A 83 -7.05 17.37 -3.48
N HIS A 84 -6.44 18.37 -2.84
CA HIS A 84 -5.96 19.58 -3.48
C HIS A 84 -4.96 19.23 -4.58
N TYR A 85 -3.93 18.44 -4.25
CA TYR A 85 -2.94 18.00 -5.23
C TYR A 85 -3.56 17.18 -6.38
N LYS A 86 -4.49 16.26 -6.08
CA LYS A 86 -5.18 15.46 -7.09
C LYS A 86 -5.96 16.32 -8.10
N LYS A 87 -6.47 17.49 -7.69
CA LYS A 87 -7.17 18.43 -8.60
C LYS A 87 -6.24 19.05 -9.63
N LEU A 88 -4.94 19.15 -9.35
CA LEU A 88 -3.93 19.67 -10.29
C LEU A 88 -3.69 18.73 -11.47
N ARG A 89 -4.04 17.43 -11.33
CA ARG A 89 -3.91 16.38 -12.36
C ARG A 89 -2.48 16.17 -12.89
N GLU A 90 -1.47 16.63 -12.18
CA GLU A 90 -0.06 16.44 -12.55
C GLU A 90 0.37 14.97 -12.50
N ARG A 91 -0.15 14.22 -11.51
CA ARG A 91 0.16 12.81 -11.26
C ARG A 91 -1.06 12.02 -10.83
N LEU A 92 -1.08 10.73 -11.19
CA LEU A 92 -2.15 9.82 -10.77
C LEU A 92 -1.99 9.46 -9.29
N CYS A 93 -2.95 9.93 -8.51
CA CYS A 93 -3.04 9.74 -7.07
C CYS A 93 -4.07 8.65 -6.72
N PRO A 94 -4.05 8.10 -5.49
CA PRO A 94 -4.98 7.06 -5.09
C PRO A 94 -6.43 7.57 -5.12
N LYS A 95 -7.37 6.63 -5.03
CA LYS A 95 -8.78 6.96 -4.86
C LYS A 95 -9.00 7.47 -3.43
N ILE A 96 -9.88 8.46 -3.29
CA ILE A 96 -10.34 8.99 -2.01
C ILE A 96 -11.82 8.71 -1.95
N GLU A 97 -12.26 7.93 -0.97
CA GLU A 97 -13.66 7.50 -0.85
C GLU A 97 -14.30 8.14 0.39
N ASN A 98 -15.46 8.78 0.21
CA ASN A 98 -16.14 9.53 1.27
C ASN A 98 -16.56 8.67 2.48
N LYS A 99 -16.64 7.35 2.30
CA LYS A 99 -17.06 6.40 3.35
C LYS A 99 -15.95 5.99 4.31
N ARG A 100 -14.70 6.43 4.10
CA ARG A 100 -13.56 6.05 4.96
C ARG A 100 -13.64 6.79 6.30
N SER A 101 -13.36 6.08 7.39
CA SER A 101 -13.20 6.70 8.71
C SER A 101 -11.99 7.63 8.68
N LYS A 102 -12.15 8.80 9.29
CA LYS A 102 -11.08 9.78 9.47
C LYS A 102 -10.25 9.53 10.73
N ASP A 103 -10.60 8.52 11.51
CA ASP A 103 -9.89 8.18 12.76
C ASP A 103 -8.79 7.12 12.53
N SER A 104 -8.60 6.69 11.28
CA SER A 104 -7.60 5.69 10.94
C SER A 104 -6.18 6.23 11.09
N LYS A 105 -5.31 5.45 11.74
CA LYS A 105 -3.87 5.72 11.76
C LYS A 105 -3.15 5.23 10.49
N PHE A 106 -3.86 4.55 9.59
CA PHE A 106 -3.27 3.98 8.39
C PHE A 106 -3.56 4.87 7.19
N LEU A 107 -2.53 5.33 6.48
CA LEU A 107 -2.69 6.18 5.31
C LEU A 107 -3.16 5.38 4.10
N TYR A 108 -2.51 4.24 3.83
CA TYR A 108 -2.70 3.46 2.62
C TYR A 108 -2.22 2.02 2.83
N CYS A 109 -2.78 1.06 2.11
CA CYS A 109 -2.20 -0.28 1.95
C CYS A 109 -2.30 -0.74 0.51
N GLY A 110 -1.45 -1.71 0.16
CA GLY A 110 -1.45 -2.30 -1.16
C GLY A 110 -0.67 -3.61 -1.21
N SER A 111 -0.69 -4.23 -2.37
CA SER A 111 0.11 -5.40 -2.70
C SER A 111 0.82 -5.25 -4.04
N LYS A 112 1.83 -6.08 -4.25
CA LYS A 112 2.49 -6.28 -5.53
C LYS A 112 2.82 -7.75 -5.74
N ARG A 113 2.58 -8.22 -6.96
CA ARG A 113 3.02 -9.56 -7.39
C ARG A 113 4.53 -9.67 -7.57
N VAL A 114 5.17 -8.54 -7.93
CA VAL A 114 6.62 -8.40 -8.10
C VAL A 114 7.02 -6.93 -7.94
N ASP A 115 8.27 -6.72 -7.56
CA ASP A 115 8.97 -5.44 -7.46
C ASP A 115 8.30 -4.42 -6.52
N LEU A 116 8.12 -4.84 -5.26
CA LEU A 116 7.66 -3.95 -4.18
C LEU A 116 8.59 -2.75 -3.97
N PHE A 117 9.89 -2.90 -4.24
CA PHE A 117 10.84 -1.80 -4.19
C PHE A 117 10.47 -0.65 -5.14
N SER A 118 10.24 -0.94 -6.42
CA SER A 118 9.82 0.07 -7.38
C SER A 118 8.49 0.72 -6.96
N ARG A 119 7.58 -0.09 -6.41
CA ARG A 119 6.31 0.40 -5.86
C ARG A 119 6.51 1.35 -4.68
N PHE A 120 7.42 1.04 -3.77
CA PHE A 120 7.81 1.92 -2.67
C PHE A 120 8.31 3.28 -3.20
N LEU A 121 9.24 3.29 -4.16
CA LEU A 121 9.73 4.53 -4.77
C LEU A 121 8.63 5.34 -5.46
N GLN A 122 7.67 4.67 -6.12
CA GLN A 122 6.51 5.33 -6.71
C GLN A 122 5.66 6.02 -5.62
N HIS A 123 5.40 5.35 -4.49
CA HIS A 123 4.67 5.95 -3.37
C HIS A 123 5.38 7.18 -2.80
N LEU A 124 6.71 7.17 -2.72
CA LEU A 124 7.48 8.35 -2.34
C LEU A 124 7.35 9.50 -3.35
N GLY A 125 6.95 9.23 -4.59
CA GLY A 125 6.80 10.23 -5.66
C GLY A 125 7.97 10.29 -6.64
N LEU A 126 8.89 9.31 -6.57
CA LEU A 126 10.09 9.22 -7.40
C LEU A 126 9.88 8.36 -8.66
N GLY A 127 8.65 7.85 -8.85
CA GLY A 127 8.26 7.06 -10.02
C GLY A 127 7.56 7.87 -11.12
N HIS A 128 7.00 7.13 -12.07
CA HIS A 128 6.29 7.70 -13.22
C HIS A 128 4.99 8.43 -12.81
N LYS A 129 4.66 9.53 -13.49
CA LYS A 129 3.46 10.35 -13.19
C LYS A 129 2.13 9.61 -13.40
N TYR A 130 2.10 8.61 -14.27
CA TYR A 130 0.88 7.82 -14.56
C TYR A 130 0.71 6.60 -13.65
N THR A 131 1.54 6.44 -12.61
CA THR A 131 1.36 5.34 -11.68
C THR A 131 0.48 5.76 -10.51
N TYR A 132 -0.67 5.10 -10.35
CA TYR A 132 -1.55 5.27 -9.19
C TYR A 132 -0.83 4.87 -7.91
N SER A 133 -0.26 5.84 -7.21
CA SER A 133 0.50 5.69 -5.96
C SER A 133 0.31 6.93 -5.10
N LEU A 134 0.89 6.97 -3.89
CA LEU A 134 0.70 8.08 -2.96
C LEU A 134 1.32 9.39 -3.45
N GLN A 135 2.42 9.34 -4.21
CA GLN A 135 3.11 10.52 -4.73
C GLN A 135 3.53 11.52 -3.62
N LEU A 136 3.99 11.03 -2.46
CA LEU A 136 4.17 11.81 -1.21
C LEU A 136 5.02 13.08 -1.36
N LEU A 137 6.12 13.01 -2.11
CA LEU A 137 7.00 14.15 -2.38
C LEU A 137 6.26 15.40 -2.90
N HIS A 138 5.15 15.19 -3.61
CA HIS A 138 4.48 16.27 -4.35
C HIS A 138 3.41 17.01 -3.55
N TRP A 139 3.00 16.51 -2.37
CA TRP A 139 1.93 17.14 -1.59
C TRP A 139 2.08 17.03 -0.08
N ALA A 140 2.87 16.09 0.43
CA ALA A 140 2.99 15.85 1.87
C ALA A 140 4.13 16.64 2.53
N LYS A 141 4.96 17.34 1.74
CA LYS A 141 6.18 18.02 2.22
C LYS A 141 5.89 19.02 3.34
N ASP A 142 4.89 19.86 3.16
CA ASP A 142 4.59 20.97 4.09
C ASP A 142 3.67 20.56 5.24
N LEU A 143 3.23 19.29 5.28
CA LEU A 143 2.39 18.77 6.35
C LEU A 143 3.18 18.36 7.60
N GLY A 144 4.50 18.22 7.51
CA GLY A 144 5.31 17.61 8.56
C GLY A 144 4.92 16.14 8.80
N LEU A 145 4.42 15.46 7.77
CA LEU A 145 3.86 14.11 7.89
C LEU A 145 4.97 13.08 8.10
N LEU A 146 4.94 12.40 9.26
CA LEU A 146 5.85 11.31 9.59
C LEU A 146 5.11 9.98 9.47
N ILE A 147 5.61 9.07 8.63
CA ILE A 147 4.98 7.77 8.38
C ILE A 147 5.96 6.61 8.52
N GLU A 148 5.44 5.42 8.79
CA GLU A 148 6.15 4.15 8.66
C GLU A 148 5.63 3.39 7.43
N PHE A 149 6.55 2.86 6.63
CA PHE A 149 6.27 1.87 5.60
C PHE A 149 6.55 0.48 6.16
N ASN A 150 5.48 -0.29 6.38
CA ASN A 150 5.53 -1.67 6.83
C ASN A 150 5.35 -2.57 5.62
N TYR A 151 6.16 -3.61 5.52
CA TYR A 151 6.08 -4.56 4.43
C TYR A 151 6.50 -5.96 4.85
N CYS A 152 5.97 -6.94 4.15
CA CYS A 152 6.50 -8.30 4.13
C CYS A 152 6.47 -8.84 2.71
N PHE A 153 7.33 -9.83 2.46
CA PHE A 153 7.29 -10.63 1.25
C PHE A 153 6.50 -11.90 1.52
N LEU A 154 5.83 -12.38 0.48
CA LEU A 154 5.17 -13.67 0.46
C LEU A 154 6.00 -14.65 -0.37
N GLU A 155 5.73 -15.93 -0.22
CA GLU A 155 6.33 -16.94 -1.10
C GLU A 155 5.82 -16.78 -2.53
N LYS A 156 6.64 -17.17 -3.51
CA LYS A 156 6.29 -16.99 -4.94
C LYS A 156 5.03 -17.74 -5.31
N GLU A 157 4.83 -18.90 -4.70
CA GLU A 157 3.69 -19.79 -4.85
C GLU A 157 2.39 -19.13 -4.34
N GLN A 158 2.50 -18.10 -3.51
CA GLN A 158 1.38 -17.34 -2.94
C GLN A 158 1.04 -16.08 -3.75
N MET A 159 1.65 -15.88 -4.92
CA MET A 159 1.43 -14.69 -5.75
C MET A 159 -0.04 -14.48 -6.13
N HIS A 160 -0.81 -15.55 -6.32
CA HIS A 160 -2.25 -15.46 -6.65
C HIS A 160 -3.09 -14.91 -5.49
N LEU A 161 -2.57 -14.91 -4.26
CA LEU A 161 -3.28 -14.46 -3.07
C LEU A 161 -3.12 -12.96 -2.79
N THR A 162 -2.22 -12.26 -3.48
CA THR A 162 -1.84 -10.87 -3.12
C THR A 162 -3.04 -9.93 -3.04
N GLU A 163 -3.98 -10.04 -3.97
CA GLU A 163 -5.19 -9.19 -4.01
C GLU A 163 -6.17 -9.52 -2.88
N LEU A 164 -6.31 -10.81 -2.53
CA LEU A 164 -7.16 -11.25 -1.43
C LEU A 164 -6.58 -10.82 -0.07
N ILE A 165 -5.26 -10.86 0.07
CA ILE A 165 -4.57 -10.39 1.27
C ILE A 165 -4.65 -8.87 1.37
N GLU A 166 -4.45 -8.13 0.28
CA GLU A 166 -4.65 -6.67 0.24
C GLU A 166 -6.07 -6.28 0.63
N ALA A 167 -7.06 -7.04 0.16
CA ALA A 167 -8.44 -6.86 0.52
C ALA A 167 -8.68 -7.05 2.02
N SER A 168 -8.17 -8.15 2.57
CA SER A 168 -8.25 -8.47 4.00
C SER A 168 -7.58 -7.40 4.85
N LEU A 169 -6.39 -6.94 4.44
CA LEU A 169 -5.65 -5.87 5.10
C LEU A 169 -6.43 -4.55 5.06
N THR A 170 -7.02 -4.20 3.91
CA THR A 170 -7.83 -2.98 3.74
C THR A 170 -9.03 -2.97 4.68
N MET A 171 -9.71 -4.12 4.83
CA MET A 171 -10.85 -4.27 5.73
C MET A 171 -10.45 -4.15 7.21
N ALA A 172 -9.30 -4.75 7.57
CA ALA A 172 -8.79 -4.74 8.93
C ALA A 172 -8.33 -3.34 9.38
N ILE A 173 -7.49 -2.68 8.58
CA ILE A 173 -6.82 -1.44 8.99
C ILE A 173 -7.56 -0.17 8.56
N LYS A 174 -8.50 -0.29 7.61
CA LYS A 174 -9.36 0.80 7.12
C LYS A 174 -8.55 2.07 6.79
N PRO A 175 -7.64 2.04 5.80
CA PRO A 175 -6.74 3.17 5.54
C PRO A 175 -7.51 4.44 5.14
N LEU A 176 -6.90 5.62 5.25
CA LEU A 176 -7.51 6.90 4.89
C LEU A 176 -7.77 7.03 3.38
N VAL A 177 -6.91 6.46 2.54
CA VAL A 177 -7.04 6.51 1.08
C VAL A 177 -6.75 5.16 0.42
N GLY A 178 -7.12 5.03 -0.85
CA GLY A 178 -7.07 3.79 -1.62
C GLY A 178 -8.47 3.25 -1.93
N LYS A 179 -8.52 2.23 -2.78
CA LYS A 179 -9.79 1.57 -3.18
C LYS A 179 -10.39 0.86 -1.97
N LEU A 180 -11.68 1.08 -1.69
CA LEU A 180 -12.39 0.22 -0.75
C LEU A 180 -12.68 -1.11 -1.42
N VAL A 181 -12.41 -2.20 -0.70
CA VAL A 181 -12.92 -3.51 -1.10
C VAL A 181 -14.39 -3.53 -0.74
N LYS A 182 -15.20 -3.94 -1.73
CA LYS A 182 -16.65 -4.10 -1.59
C LYS A 182 -16.96 -5.55 -1.26
#